data_AF-A0A382GZF3-F1
#
_entry.id   AF-A0A382GZF3-F1
#
_cell.length_a   1.000
_cell.length_b   1.000
_cell.length_c   1.000
_cell.angle_alpha   90.00
_cell.angle_beta   90.00
_cell.angle_gamma   90.00
#
_symmetry.space_group_name_H-M   'P 1'
#
loop_
_entity.id
_entity.type
_entity.pdbx_description
1 polymer ?
#
loop_
_entity_poly.entity_id
_entity_poly.type
_entity_poly.pdbx_seq_one_letter_code
_entity_poly.pdbx_strand_id
1 'polypeptide(L)'
;MPLRKDNLKIILLQLVILPFLFSCNSSSSSSSSTDSNSGSYFVKGGFGLFANGGNGVKYGNFELYLMGLIPPSEVEDIVYFEDVTQTTDDLNNRCSDGEWCPIFHSTSKKTLSITQLEQNYGKRDPDSSQSQKSFNAMVMMISKTDLTQSEIVDLSNDVNYFDNASENYGNFAWATGSRASLTLDNLTNSLIDNSTTSYTYNNRDYKILDNGSFVSVLISDSEYSNWDNGSINYISTFSNRTSFFEDVYKIFNDDFDFFIILHNNASLPSTFSYYGLHMSVSSSIKGISKTNTTYDYSSDYGSSGKLKFIIHIPYNGLRSGPTLHEIFHHWGNYILDSQFTNQQSAIPHWGFSSACCQLGGFQKSKFDQSSAAKSIHSKKIDSQLEISKSSFYDLDVL
;
A
#
# COMPACT_ATOMS: atom_id res chain seq x y z
N MET A 1 -9.83 -46.61 20.27
CA MET A 1 -11.07 -45.80 20.41
C MET A 1 -11.42 -45.74 21.89
N PRO A 2 -11.96 -44.63 22.43
CA PRO A 2 -12.48 -43.43 21.75
C PRO A 2 -11.55 -42.20 21.94
N LEU A 3 -11.36 -41.25 21.01
CA LEU A 3 -12.27 -40.37 20.25
C LEU A 3 -13.07 -39.38 21.11
N ARG A 4 -12.63 -38.12 21.11
CA ARG A 4 -13.43 -36.91 21.38
C ARG A 4 -12.79 -35.77 20.55
N LYS A 5 -13.13 -35.63 19.26
CA LYS A 5 -14.24 -34.87 18.66
C LYS A 5 -14.39 -33.44 19.17
N ASP A 6 -13.90 -32.55 18.30
CA ASP A 6 -14.57 -31.38 17.71
C ASP A 6 -14.82 -30.14 18.59
N ASN A 7 -14.11 -29.06 18.24
CA ASN A 7 -14.72 -27.74 17.99
C ASN A 7 -13.74 -26.89 17.17
N LEU A 8 -13.67 -27.19 15.87
CA LEU A 8 -13.06 -26.32 14.87
C LEU A 8 -14.10 -25.24 14.52
N LYS A 9 -13.98 -24.05 15.10
CA LYS A 9 -14.70 -22.87 14.61
C LYS A 9 -13.99 -22.37 13.35
N ILE A 10 -14.46 -22.83 12.19
CA ILE A 10 -14.18 -22.21 10.90
C ILE A 10 -14.90 -20.86 10.92
N ILE A 11 -14.14 -19.77 11.13
CA ILE A 11 -14.63 -18.42 10.88
C ILE A 11 -14.54 -18.22 9.38
N LEU A 12 -15.68 -18.39 8.71
CA LEU A 12 -15.88 -18.03 7.32
C LEU A 12 -15.79 -16.50 7.22
N LEU A 13 -14.72 -16.00 6.61
CA LEU A 13 -14.54 -14.57 6.33
C LEU A 13 -15.55 -14.17 5.25
N GLN A 14 -16.76 -13.77 5.64
CA GLN A 14 -17.67 -13.04 4.75
C GLN A 14 -17.21 -11.59 4.72
N LEU A 15 -16.44 -11.22 3.69
CA LEU A 15 -16.40 -9.82 3.26
C LEU A 15 -17.82 -9.45 2.82
N VAL A 16 -18.40 -8.47 3.51
CA VAL A 16 -19.66 -7.84 3.10
C VAL A 16 -19.35 -6.98 1.87
N ILE A 17 -19.40 -7.60 0.71
CA ILE A 17 -19.57 -6.91 -0.57
C ILE A 17 -21.07 -6.68 -0.72
N LEU A 18 -21.51 -5.42 -0.75
CA LEU A 18 -22.87 -5.09 -1.17
C LEU A 18 -23.09 -5.65 -2.60
N PRO A 19 -24.12 -6.47 -2.85
CA PRO A 19 -24.38 -6.98 -4.18
C PRO A 19 -25.16 -5.93 -4.98
N PHE A 20 -24.45 -5.15 -5.81
CA PHE A 20 -25.11 -4.61 -6.99
C PHE A 20 -25.24 -5.74 -8.01
N LEU A 21 -26.43 -6.34 -8.05
CA LEU A 21 -26.89 -7.18 -9.15
C LEU A 21 -27.01 -6.29 -10.41
N PHE A 22 -25.96 -6.24 -11.22
CA PHE A 22 -26.09 -5.99 -12.65
C PHE A 22 -25.49 -7.16 -13.40
N SER A 23 -26.38 -7.97 -13.98
CA SER A 23 -26.05 -8.91 -15.03
C SER A 23 -25.64 -8.09 -16.26
N CYS A 24 -24.33 -8.02 -16.52
CA CYS A 24 -23.80 -7.67 -17.82
C CYS A 24 -22.83 -8.77 -18.24
N ASN A 25 -23.34 -9.66 -19.07
CA ASN A 25 -22.55 -10.60 -19.83
C ASN A 25 -21.83 -9.80 -20.92
N SER A 26 -20.59 -9.38 -20.67
CA SER A 26 -19.70 -8.89 -21.72
C SER A 26 -18.28 -9.31 -21.40
N SER A 27 -17.86 -10.41 -22.01
CA SER A 27 -16.46 -10.75 -22.20
C SER A 27 -15.78 -9.64 -23.01
N SER A 28 -15.27 -8.61 -22.33
CA SER A 28 -14.31 -7.69 -22.92
C SER A 28 -12.94 -8.37 -22.91
N SER A 29 -12.59 -9.01 -24.02
CA SER A 29 -11.23 -9.47 -24.27
C SER A 29 -10.30 -8.25 -24.28
N SER A 30 -9.56 -8.02 -23.21
CA SER A 30 -8.45 -7.07 -23.19
C SER A 30 -7.39 -7.59 -24.17
N SER A 31 -7.03 -6.79 -25.16
CA SER A 31 -6.07 -7.19 -26.20
C SER A 31 -4.62 -7.04 -25.72
N SER A 32 -4.23 -7.81 -24.71
CA SER A 32 -2.82 -8.11 -24.45
C SER A 32 -2.35 -9.15 -25.48
N SER A 33 -1.15 -9.00 -26.06
CA SER A 33 -0.57 -10.08 -26.87
C SER A 33 -0.22 -11.25 -25.94
N THR A 34 -0.97 -12.33 -26.05
CA THR A 34 -0.68 -13.59 -25.36
C THR A 34 0.29 -14.40 -26.23
N ASP A 35 1.56 -14.46 -25.81
CA ASP A 35 2.44 -15.50 -26.30
C ASP A 35 2.18 -16.76 -25.46
N SER A 36 1.88 -17.89 -26.10
CA SER A 36 1.79 -19.19 -25.45
C SER A 36 3.19 -19.71 -25.07
N ASN A 37 3.89 -18.96 -24.22
CA ASN A 37 5.24 -19.26 -23.76
C ASN A 37 5.17 -19.81 -22.34
N SER A 38 4.77 -21.08 -22.24
CA SER A 38 5.02 -21.85 -21.02
C SER A 38 6.51 -21.86 -20.76
N GLY A 39 6.91 -21.40 -19.57
CA GLY A 39 8.32 -21.16 -19.29
C GLY A 39 8.63 -21.05 -17.81
N SER A 40 9.92 -21.18 -17.53
CA SER A 40 10.51 -20.90 -16.23
C SER A 40 11.18 -19.54 -16.28
N TYR A 41 10.94 -18.72 -15.27
CA TYR A 41 11.39 -17.34 -15.19
C TYR A 41 12.08 -17.12 -13.86
N PHE A 42 13.03 -16.18 -13.80
CA PHE A 42 13.63 -15.78 -12.53
C PHE A 42 13.81 -14.27 -12.46
N VAL A 43 13.85 -13.77 -11.23
CA VAL A 43 14.14 -12.37 -10.93
C VAL A 43 15.34 -12.32 -10.00
N LYS A 44 16.44 -11.74 -10.46
CA LYS A 44 17.65 -11.60 -9.66
C LYS A 44 17.41 -10.66 -8.46
N GLY A 45 17.85 -11.05 -7.27
CA GLY A 45 17.60 -10.37 -6.00
C GLY A 45 16.21 -10.61 -5.40
N GLY A 46 15.33 -11.34 -6.10
CA GLY A 46 13.94 -11.58 -5.69
C GLY A 46 13.06 -10.33 -5.68
N PHE A 47 11.81 -10.52 -5.27
CA PHE A 47 10.78 -9.49 -5.18
C PHE A 47 9.61 -9.96 -4.30
N GLY A 48 8.83 -9.03 -3.77
CA GLY A 48 7.58 -9.32 -3.09
C GLY A 48 6.37 -9.26 -4.01
N LEU A 49 5.37 -10.08 -3.73
CA LEU A 49 4.13 -10.12 -4.51
C LEU A 49 3.17 -9.00 -4.12
N PHE A 50 3.14 -8.65 -2.83
CA PHE A 50 2.26 -7.64 -2.25
C PHE A 50 2.93 -6.29 -2.15
N ALA A 51 4.19 -6.26 -1.67
CA ALA A 51 4.92 -5.03 -1.41
C ALA A 51 6.42 -5.27 -1.59
N ASN A 52 7.20 -4.20 -1.77
CA ASN A 52 8.65 -4.26 -1.72
C ASN A 52 9.20 -3.24 -0.71
N GLY A 53 9.97 -3.71 0.28
CA GLY A 53 10.86 -2.87 1.08
C GLY A 53 10.21 -1.79 1.96
N GLY A 54 8.88 -1.77 2.11
CA GLY A 54 8.17 -0.69 2.81
C GLY A 54 8.50 0.67 2.17
N ASN A 55 8.99 1.61 2.97
CA ASN A 55 9.47 2.89 2.42
C ASN A 55 10.82 2.78 1.65
N GLY A 56 11.45 1.62 1.59
CA GLY A 56 12.81 1.42 1.07
C GLY A 56 12.96 1.30 -0.44
N VAL A 57 11.88 1.45 -1.23
CA VAL A 57 11.94 1.43 -2.70
C VAL A 57 11.35 2.69 -3.32
N LYS A 58 11.90 3.15 -4.43
CA LYS A 58 11.29 4.24 -5.21
C LYS A 58 10.04 3.73 -5.95
N TYR A 59 9.16 4.64 -6.34
CA TYR A 59 8.08 4.30 -7.25
C TYR A 59 8.64 3.86 -8.60
N GLY A 60 8.08 2.78 -9.15
CA GLY A 60 8.42 2.31 -10.48
C GLY A 60 7.91 3.24 -11.57
N ASN A 61 8.38 3.02 -12.80
CA ASN A 61 8.00 3.82 -13.95
C ASN A 61 6.47 3.81 -14.21
N PHE A 62 5.83 2.64 -14.12
CA PHE A 62 4.38 2.56 -14.28
C PHE A 62 3.63 3.19 -13.09
N GLU A 63 4.12 3.03 -11.87
CA GLU A 63 3.55 3.72 -10.68
C GLU A 63 3.60 5.23 -10.85
N LEU A 64 4.73 5.78 -11.27
CA LEU A 64 4.87 7.21 -11.56
C LEU A 64 3.90 7.67 -12.66
N TYR A 65 3.62 6.84 -13.68
CA TYR A 65 2.60 7.16 -14.67
C TYR A 65 1.20 7.21 -14.07
N LEU A 66 0.83 6.23 -13.24
CA LEU A 66 -0.49 6.19 -12.58
C LEU A 66 -0.69 7.36 -11.60
N MET A 67 0.36 7.78 -10.90
CA MET A 67 0.38 9.01 -10.10
C MET A 67 0.30 10.28 -10.97
N GLY A 68 0.63 10.17 -12.26
CA GLY A 68 0.67 11.29 -13.20
C GLY A 68 1.93 12.06 -13.20
N LEU A 69 3.02 11.48 -12.73
CA LEU A 69 4.31 12.14 -12.59
C LEU A 69 5.17 12.04 -13.85
N ILE A 70 4.85 11.14 -14.77
CA ILE A 70 5.52 11.00 -16.07
C ILE A 70 4.51 10.85 -17.22
N PRO A 71 4.86 11.29 -18.45
CA PRO A 71 4.02 11.10 -19.64
C PRO A 71 4.01 9.64 -20.13
N PRO A 72 3.02 9.23 -20.93
CA PRO A 72 2.96 7.91 -21.57
C PRO A 72 4.24 7.48 -22.30
N SER A 73 4.96 8.44 -22.91
CA SER A 73 6.18 8.18 -23.68
C SER A 73 7.37 7.69 -22.85
N GLU A 74 7.34 7.91 -21.54
CA GLU A 74 8.35 7.38 -20.62
C GLU A 74 7.99 5.99 -20.10
N VAL A 75 6.79 5.47 -20.41
CA VAL A 75 6.30 4.21 -19.83
C VAL A 75 6.86 3.00 -20.55
N GLU A 76 7.56 2.13 -19.81
CA GLU A 76 8.03 0.85 -20.32
C GLU A 76 6.89 -0.17 -20.45
N ASP A 77 6.97 -1.06 -21.44
CA ASP A 77 6.03 -2.17 -21.56
C ASP A 77 6.05 -3.06 -20.31
N ILE A 78 4.86 -3.34 -19.78
CA ILE A 78 4.68 -4.14 -18.58
C ILE A 78 4.56 -5.60 -18.98
N VAL A 79 5.41 -6.46 -18.41
CA VAL A 79 5.30 -7.91 -18.52
C VAL A 79 4.59 -8.43 -17.28
N TYR A 80 3.55 -9.24 -17.43
CA TYR A 80 2.86 -9.85 -16.29
C TYR A 80 2.47 -11.29 -16.59
N PHE A 81 2.26 -12.05 -15.52
CA PHE A 81 2.06 -13.48 -15.57
C PHE A 81 0.74 -13.90 -14.90
N GLU A 82 0.14 -14.93 -15.48
CA GLU A 82 -0.99 -15.69 -14.93
C GLU A 82 -0.61 -17.17 -14.88
N ASP A 83 -1.44 -17.98 -14.23
CA ASP A 83 -1.23 -19.44 -14.10
C ASP A 83 0.15 -19.77 -13.52
N VAL A 84 0.55 -19.00 -12.51
CA VAL A 84 1.88 -19.11 -11.92
C VAL A 84 1.94 -20.28 -10.96
N THR A 85 3.02 -21.06 -11.04
CA THR A 85 3.34 -22.12 -10.09
C THR A 85 4.77 -21.97 -9.59
N GLN A 86 4.99 -22.37 -8.34
CA GLN A 86 6.29 -22.24 -7.67
C GLN A 86 6.43 -23.32 -6.60
N THR A 87 7.61 -23.92 -6.49
CA THR A 87 7.96 -24.88 -5.43
C THR A 87 8.91 -24.25 -4.40
N THR A 88 9.12 -24.92 -3.27
CA THR A 88 10.11 -24.51 -2.26
C THR A 88 11.53 -24.47 -2.83
N ASP A 89 11.88 -25.38 -3.75
CA ASP A 89 13.19 -25.37 -4.41
C ASP A 89 13.34 -24.15 -5.32
N ASP A 90 12.27 -23.79 -6.04
CA ASP A 90 12.26 -22.62 -6.92
C ASP A 90 12.48 -21.32 -6.14
N LEU A 91 11.82 -21.19 -4.97
CA LEU A 91 12.00 -20.05 -4.07
C LEU A 91 13.42 -19.91 -3.54
N ASN A 92 14.10 -21.03 -3.29
CA ASN A 92 15.44 -21.05 -2.73
C ASN A 92 16.56 -20.97 -3.79
N ASN A 93 16.19 -20.93 -5.07
CA ASN A 93 17.14 -20.93 -6.17
C ASN A 93 18.19 -19.80 -6.08
N ARG A 94 19.41 -20.12 -6.50
CA ARG A 94 20.54 -19.19 -6.58
C ARG A 94 21.07 -19.12 -8.01
N CYS A 95 21.46 -17.92 -8.41
CA CYS A 95 22.08 -17.67 -9.70
C CYS A 95 23.53 -18.18 -9.71
N SER A 96 24.16 -18.25 -10.89
CA SER A 96 25.53 -18.80 -11.01
C SER A 96 26.59 -18.03 -10.22
N ASP A 97 26.31 -16.78 -9.90
CA ASP A 97 27.11 -15.91 -9.02
C ASP A 97 26.78 -16.07 -7.53
N GLY A 98 25.87 -16.98 -7.18
CA GLY A 98 25.43 -17.24 -5.81
C GLY A 98 24.34 -16.28 -5.31
N GLU A 99 23.94 -15.28 -6.10
CA GLU A 99 22.89 -14.34 -5.71
C GLU A 99 21.52 -15.03 -5.66
N TRP A 100 20.66 -14.58 -4.73
CA TRP A 100 19.29 -15.09 -4.66
C TRP A 100 18.51 -14.73 -5.93
N CYS A 101 17.95 -15.72 -6.61
CA CYS A 101 17.11 -15.49 -7.79
C CYS A 101 16.00 -16.54 -7.88
N PRO A 102 14.88 -16.32 -7.17
CA PRO A 102 13.79 -17.27 -7.14
C PRO A 102 13.24 -17.52 -8.54
N ILE A 103 12.90 -18.78 -8.82
CA ILE A 103 12.27 -19.21 -10.06
C ILE A 103 10.75 -19.22 -9.87
N PHE A 104 10.00 -18.96 -10.93
CA PHE A 104 8.58 -19.27 -11.03
C PHE A 104 8.26 -19.78 -12.44
N HIS A 105 7.21 -20.58 -12.56
CA HIS A 105 6.75 -21.12 -13.82
C HIS A 105 5.40 -20.52 -14.17
N SER A 106 5.14 -20.25 -15.45
CA SER A 106 3.86 -19.74 -15.92
C SER A 106 3.56 -20.25 -17.32
N THR A 107 2.29 -20.51 -17.61
CA THR A 107 1.78 -20.83 -18.95
C THR A 107 1.29 -19.62 -19.72
N SER A 108 1.20 -18.45 -19.08
CA SER A 108 0.62 -17.22 -19.62
C SER A 108 1.52 -16.03 -19.30
N LYS A 109 2.34 -15.65 -20.29
CA LYS A 109 3.13 -14.41 -20.26
C LYS A 109 2.44 -13.38 -21.15
N LYS A 110 2.11 -12.24 -20.57
CA LYS A 110 1.46 -11.14 -21.27
C LYS A 110 2.36 -9.90 -21.27
N THR A 111 2.21 -9.09 -22.31
CA THR A 111 2.84 -7.77 -22.38
C THR A 111 1.77 -6.72 -22.63
N LEU A 112 1.77 -5.68 -21.80
CA LEU A 112 0.88 -4.54 -21.91
C LEU A 112 1.72 -3.29 -22.16
N SER A 113 1.64 -2.77 -23.37
CA SER A 113 2.18 -1.45 -23.70
C SER A 113 1.24 -0.35 -23.22
N ILE A 114 1.80 0.86 -23.07
CA ILE A 114 1.00 2.05 -22.72
C ILE A 114 -0.06 2.35 -23.78
N THR A 115 0.23 2.09 -25.06
CA THR A 115 -0.72 2.28 -26.16
C THR A 115 -1.91 1.32 -26.03
N GLN A 116 -1.67 0.05 -25.71
CA GLN A 116 -2.75 -0.91 -25.46
C GLN A 116 -3.56 -0.54 -24.21
N LEU A 117 -2.92 -0.04 -23.15
CA LEU A 117 -3.61 0.43 -21.96
C LEU A 117 -4.57 1.58 -22.30
N GLU A 118 -4.09 2.61 -23.01
CA GLU A 118 -4.92 3.75 -23.40
C GLU A 118 -6.06 3.35 -24.35
N GLN A 119 -5.83 2.38 -25.23
CA GLN A 119 -6.88 1.83 -26.11
C GLN A 119 -7.96 1.07 -25.34
N ASN A 120 -7.56 0.32 -24.31
CA ASN A 120 -8.47 -0.52 -23.54
C ASN A 120 -9.27 0.28 -22.50
N TYR A 121 -8.64 1.27 -21.85
CA TYR A 121 -9.18 1.92 -20.65
C TYR A 121 -9.25 3.45 -20.75
N GLY A 122 -8.83 4.02 -21.87
CA GLY A 122 -8.72 5.46 -22.06
C GLY A 122 -7.39 6.02 -21.53
N LYS A 123 -7.09 7.26 -21.95
CA LYS A 123 -5.93 7.99 -21.45
C LYS A 123 -6.10 8.34 -19.99
N ARG A 124 -4.99 8.39 -19.25
CA ARG A 124 -5.00 8.91 -17.90
C ARG A 124 -5.41 10.39 -17.90
N ASP A 125 -6.43 10.71 -17.12
CA ASP A 125 -7.02 12.04 -16.99
C ASP A 125 -7.18 12.40 -15.50
N PRO A 126 -6.62 13.53 -15.01
CA PRO A 126 -5.75 14.48 -15.74
C PRO A 126 -4.46 13.81 -16.20
N ASP A 127 -3.85 14.27 -17.30
CA ASP A 127 -2.56 13.76 -17.77
C ASP A 127 -1.39 14.26 -16.90
N SER A 128 -0.15 13.91 -17.24
CA SER A 128 1.01 14.26 -16.43
C SER A 128 1.33 15.76 -16.38
N SER A 129 0.80 16.55 -17.32
CA SER A 129 0.96 18.01 -17.37
C SER A 129 -0.02 18.74 -16.47
N GLN A 130 -1.20 18.14 -16.22
CA GLN A 130 -2.27 18.74 -15.41
C GLN A 130 -2.45 18.08 -14.04
N SER A 131 -1.77 16.96 -13.79
CA SER A 131 -1.88 16.24 -12.51
C SER A 131 -1.32 17.05 -11.36
N GLN A 132 -1.97 16.93 -10.20
CA GLN A 132 -1.47 17.44 -8.94
C GLN A 132 -0.07 16.87 -8.64
N LYS A 133 0.84 17.77 -8.22
CA LYS A 133 2.22 17.43 -7.83
C LYS A 133 2.55 17.80 -6.40
N SER A 134 1.69 18.60 -5.77
CA SER A 134 1.87 19.06 -4.40
C SER A 134 0.70 18.58 -3.58
N PHE A 135 1.01 17.77 -2.57
CA PHE A 135 0.03 17.16 -1.69
C PHE A 135 0.20 17.72 -0.29
N ASN A 136 -0.91 17.97 0.39
CA ASN A 136 -0.94 18.32 1.80
C ASN A 136 -1.57 17.16 2.57
N ALA A 137 -0.94 16.72 3.64
CA ALA A 137 -1.54 15.72 4.52
C ALA A 137 -1.29 16.04 5.98
N MET A 138 -2.04 15.39 6.85
CA MET A 138 -1.89 15.54 8.29
C MET A 138 -1.57 14.20 8.93
N VAL A 139 -0.55 14.19 9.78
CA VAL A 139 -0.22 13.07 10.66
C VAL A 139 -0.96 13.23 11.99
N MET A 140 -1.68 12.18 12.38
CA MET A 140 -2.39 12.09 13.66
C MET A 140 -1.90 10.89 14.44
N MET A 141 -1.53 11.10 15.71
CA MET A 141 -1.09 10.05 16.62
C MET A 141 -2.18 9.78 17.66
N ILE A 142 -2.83 8.62 17.58
CA ILE A 142 -3.83 8.18 18.56
C ILE A 142 -3.13 7.62 19.80
N SER A 143 -3.56 8.07 20.97
CA SER A 143 -3.04 7.58 22.26
C SER A 143 -4.08 7.54 23.37
N LYS A 144 -3.81 6.76 24.41
CA LYS A 144 -4.62 6.64 25.64
C LYS A 144 -4.20 7.64 26.73
N THR A 145 -3.00 8.18 26.61
CA THR A 145 -2.42 9.16 27.53
C THR A 145 -1.75 10.26 26.73
N ASP A 146 -1.47 11.38 27.38
CA ASP A 146 -0.63 12.41 26.77
C ASP A 146 0.71 11.83 26.33
N LEU A 147 1.16 12.24 25.14
CA LEU A 147 2.47 11.85 24.62
C LEU A 147 3.57 12.40 25.52
N THR A 148 4.58 11.57 25.76
CA THR A 148 5.82 11.96 26.42
C THR A 148 6.64 12.89 25.53
N GLN A 149 7.54 13.67 26.13
CA GLN A 149 8.41 14.57 25.37
C GLN A 149 9.27 13.83 24.33
N SER A 150 9.71 12.59 24.63
CA SER A 150 10.45 11.76 23.67
C SER A 150 9.59 11.35 22.48
N GLU A 151 8.36 10.90 22.71
CA GLU A 151 7.44 10.51 21.62
C GLU A 151 7.11 11.70 20.72
N ILE A 152 6.94 12.91 21.31
CA ILE A 152 6.73 14.14 20.55
C ILE A 152 7.95 14.44 19.67
N VAL A 153 9.16 14.42 20.23
CA VAL A 153 10.39 14.70 19.48
C VAL A 153 10.63 13.68 18.38
N ASP A 154 10.45 12.40 18.66
CA ASP A 154 10.67 11.32 17.70
C ASP A 154 9.71 11.43 16.52
N LEU A 155 8.41 11.62 16.78
CA LEU A 155 7.42 11.77 15.71
C LEU A 155 7.64 13.06 14.90
N SER A 156 7.98 14.17 15.55
CA SER A 156 8.34 15.41 14.85
C SER A 156 9.52 15.24 13.92
N ASN A 157 10.57 14.53 14.35
CA ASN A 157 11.72 14.23 13.50
C ASN A 157 11.31 13.36 12.30
N ASP A 158 10.43 12.38 12.52
CA ASP A 158 9.91 11.51 11.46
C ASP A 158 9.07 12.28 10.44
N VAL A 159 8.18 13.17 10.91
CA VAL A 159 7.39 14.07 10.06
C VAL A 159 8.31 14.95 9.22
N ASN A 160 9.23 15.66 9.87
CA ASN A 160 10.17 16.56 9.19
C ASN A 160 11.03 15.82 8.16
N TYR A 161 11.44 14.57 8.44
CA TYR A 161 12.21 13.78 7.49
C TYR A 161 11.37 13.32 6.30
N PHE A 162 10.13 12.89 6.56
CA PHE A 162 9.24 12.33 5.53
C PHE A 162 8.70 13.41 4.58
N ASP A 163 8.42 14.61 5.11
CA ASP A 163 8.04 15.83 4.37
C ASP A 163 9.21 16.37 3.52
N ASN A 164 10.44 16.32 4.07
CA ASN A 164 11.61 17.01 3.50
C ASN A 164 11.72 16.91 1.96
N ALA A 165 11.77 18.07 1.31
CA ALA A 165 11.91 18.16 -0.15
C ALA A 165 13.23 17.59 -0.70
N SER A 166 14.24 17.36 0.15
CA SER A 166 15.46 16.65 -0.23
C SER A 166 15.17 15.17 -0.49
N GLU A 167 15.87 14.53 -1.43
CA GLU A 167 15.74 13.10 -1.71
C GLU A 167 16.41 12.22 -0.63
N ASN A 168 15.99 12.37 0.62
CA ASN A 168 16.40 11.52 1.72
C ASN A 168 15.79 10.11 1.54
N TYR A 169 16.60 9.08 1.77
CA TYR A 169 16.18 7.70 1.57
C TYR A 169 14.86 7.38 2.30
N GLY A 170 13.89 6.89 1.54
CA GLY A 170 12.58 6.46 2.03
C GLY A 170 11.58 7.57 2.36
N ASN A 171 11.83 8.81 1.94
CA ASN A 171 10.82 9.86 1.98
C ASN A 171 10.09 10.03 0.63
N PHE A 172 9.05 10.87 0.60
CA PHE A 172 8.20 11.03 -0.57
C PHE A 172 8.92 11.68 -1.77
N ALA A 173 9.75 12.70 -1.52
CA ALA A 173 10.56 13.35 -2.55
C ALA A 173 11.53 12.34 -3.20
N TRP A 174 12.25 11.55 -2.41
CA TRP A 174 13.14 10.50 -2.90
C TRP A 174 12.40 9.44 -3.72
N ALA A 175 11.25 8.98 -3.22
CA ALA A 175 10.46 7.93 -3.84
C ALA A 175 9.93 8.34 -5.23
N THR A 176 9.59 9.62 -5.39
CA THR A 176 9.10 10.18 -6.66
C THR A 176 10.21 10.72 -7.56
N GLY A 177 11.47 10.76 -7.07
CA GLY A 177 12.58 11.42 -7.75
C GLY A 177 12.31 12.93 -7.93
N SER A 178 11.80 13.57 -6.88
CA SER A 178 11.46 15.00 -6.80
C SER A 178 10.42 15.48 -7.80
N ARG A 179 9.61 14.57 -8.36
CA ARG A 179 8.51 14.91 -9.28
C ARG A 179 7.25 15.38 -8.58
N ALA A 180 7.14 15.12 -7.28
CA ALA A 180 6.05 15.57 -6.43
C ALA A 180 6.58 15.95 -5.03
N SER A 181 5.80 16.77 -4.33
CA SER A 181 6.06 17.22 -2.96
C SER A 181 4.91 16.83 -2.04
N LEU A 182 5.24 16.59 -0.78
CA LEU A 182 4.29 16.32 0.30
C LEU A 182 4.59 17.26 1.45
N THR A 183 3.59 18.00 1.91
CA THR A 183 3.67 18.83 3.12
C THR A 183 2.85 18.20 4.23
N LEU A 184 3.49 17.99 5.38
CA LEU A 184 2.91 17.41 6.59
C LEU A 184 2.92 18.36 7.79
N ASP A 185 3.77 19.38 7.76
CA ASP A 185 3.97 20.33 8.85
C ASP A 185 3.08 21.58 8.73
N ASN A 186 3.34 22.58 9.59
CA ASN A 186 2.68 23.89 9.58
C ASN A 186 1.15 23.84 9.69
N LEU A 187 0.62 22.82 10.40
CA LEU A 187 -0.82 22.59 10.58
C LEU A 187 -1.55 23.78 11.23
N THR A 188 -0.83 24.63 11.96
CA THR A 188 -1.38 25.85 12.59
C THR A 188 -1.93 26.85 11.57
N ASN A 189 -1.41 26.87 10.34
CA ASN A 189 -1.92 27.73 9.26
C ASN A 189 -3.28 27.26 8.73
N SER A 190 -3.63 25.99 8.94
CA SER A 190 -4.89 25.40 8.51
C SER A 190 -5.96 25.42 9.61
N LEU A 191 -5.69 25.97 10.79
CA LEU A 191 -6.70 26.10 11.86
C LEU A 191 -7.81 27.09 11.48
N ILE A 192 -9.05 26.76 11.81
CA ILE A 192 -10.21 27.67 11.71
C ILE A 192 -10.09 28.77 12.76
N ASP A 193 -9.70 28.41 13.98
CA ASP A 193 -9.39 29.31 15.09
C ASP A 193 -7.94 29.08 15.49
N ASN A 194 -7.05 30.07 15.34
CA ASN A 194 -5.64 29.92 15.71
C ASN A 194 -5.30 30.45 17.10
N SER A 195 -6.31 30.79 17.92
CA SER A 195 -6.10 31.26 19.30
C SER A 195 -5.72 30.16 20.28
N THR A 196 -5.94 28.89 19.90
CA THR A 196 -5.60 27.70 20.68
C THR A 196 -5.03 26.59 19.79
N THR A 197 -4.25 25.71 20.39
CA THR A 197 -3.74 24.47 19.77
C THR A 197 -4.30 23.21 20.44
N SER A 198 -5.34 23.36 21.27
CA SER A 198 -6.01 22.27 21.98
C SER A 198 -7.52 22.38 21.84
N TYR A 199 -8.16 21.27 21.46
CA TYR A 199 -9.59 21.18 21.17
C TYR A 199 -10.16 19.91 21.76
N THR A 200 -11.44 19.94 22.15
CA THR A 200 -12.15 18.76 22.63
C THR A 200 -13.48 18.62 21.90
N TYR A 201 -13.65 17.49 21.21
CA TYR A 201 -14.89 17.13 20.52
C TYR A 201 -15.18 15.65 20.72
N ASN A 202 -16.45 15.28 20.92
CA ASN A 202 -16.88 13.89 21.10
C ASN A 202 -16.06 13.07 22.12
N ASN A 203 -15.63 13.70 23.22
CA ASN A 203 -14.77 13.12 24.26
C ASN A 203 -13.36 12.70 23.80
N ARG A 204 -12.86 13.33 22.74
CA ARG A 204 -11.48 13.21 22.25
C ARG A 204 -10.79 14.56 22.39
N ASP A 205 -9.55 14.55 22.88
CA ASP A 205 -8.73 15.76 22.91
C ASP A 205 -7.76 15.76 21.74
N TYR A 206 -7.82 16.81 20.92
CA TYR A 206 -6.95 17.04 19.79
C TYR A 206 -5.94 18.12 20.16
N LYS A 207 -4.66 17.76 20.24
CA LYS A 207 -3.56 18.65 20.58
C LYS A 207 -2.62 18.78 19.39
N ILE A 208 -2.51 19.99 18.84
CA ILE A 208 -1.55 20.31 17.79
C ILE A 208 -0.20 20.54 18.47
N LEU A 209 0.75 19.65 18.22
CA LEU A 209 2.03 19.63 18.94
C LEU A 209 3.18 20.08 18.05
N ASP A 210 4.28 20.46 18.71
CA ASP A 210 5.54 20.86 18.09
C ASP A 210 5.36 21.88 16.95
N ASN A 211 4.78 23.04 17.27
CA ASN A 211 4.55 24.12 16.32
C ASN A 211 3.70 23.76 15.10
N GLY A 212 2.89 22.69 15.19
CA GLY A 212 2.06 22.25 14.08
C GLY A 212 2.66 21.16 13.22
N SER A 213 3.62 20.39 13.74
CA SER A 213 4.17 19.22 13.03
C SER A 213 3.16 18.07 12.91
N PHE A 214 2.33 17.84 13.94
CA PHE A 214 1.33 16.76 13.94
C PHE A 214 0.23 17.01 14.97
N VAL A 215 -0.81 16.17 14.96
CA VAL A 215 -1.89 16.18 15.97
C VAL A 215 -1.80 14.94 16.86
N SER A 216 -1.73 15.13 18.17
CA SER A 216 -2.00 14.07 19.14
C SER A 216 -3.50 13.99 19.39
N VAL A 217 -4.07 12.80 19.27
CA VAL A 217 -5.49 12.53 19.54
C VAL A 217 -5.59 11.61 20.75
N LEU A 218 -5.95 12.20 21.89
CA LEU A 218 -6.15 11.49 23.13
C LEU A 218 -7.59 10.94 23.16
N ILE A 219 -7.70 9.63 23.27
CA ILE A 219 -8.99 8.91 23.31
C ILE A 219 -9.08 8.04 24.57
N SER A 220 -10.31 7.69 24.97
CA SER A 220 -10.52 6.81 26.12
C SER A 220 -10.00 5.39 25.88
N ASP A 221 -9.70 4.65 26.95
CA ASP A 221 -9.36 3.23 26.88
C ASP A 221 -10.42 2.39 26.13
N SER A 222 -11.70 2.74 26.32
CA SER A 222 -12.82 2.06 25.67
C SER A 222 -12.86 2.30 24.15
N GLU A 223 -12.56 3.51 23.69
CA GLU A 223 -12.47 3.80 22.27
C GLU A 223 -11.21 3.18 21.67
N TYR A 224 -10.06 3.32 22.34
CA TYR A 224 -8.79 2.74 21.90
C TYR A 224 -8.91 1.23 21.72
N SER A 225 -9.59 0.53 22.63
CA SER A 225 -9.83 -0.90 22.52
C SER A 225 -10.64 -1.29 21.27
N ASN A 226 -11.47 -0.40 20.74
CA ASN A 226 -12.18 -0.65 19.48
C ASN A 226 -11.26 -0.51 18.27
N TRP A 227 -10.32 0.44 18.31
CA TRP A 227 -9.27 0.58 17.29
C TRP A 227 -8.29 -0.60 17.32
N ASP A 228 -7.90 -1.05 18.50
CA ASP A 228 -6.81 -2.02 18.73
C ASP A 228 -7.28 -3.50 18.77
N ASN A 229 -8.57 -3.77 18.52
CA ASN A 229 -9.13 -5.13 18.54
C ASN A 229 -8.65 -6.03 17.39
N GLY A 230 -7.78 -5.51 16.52
CA GLY A 230 -7.21 -6.24 15.39
C GLY A 230 -8.13 -6.36 14.18
N SER A 231 -9.40 -6.03 14.35
CA SER A 231 -10.36 -5.96 13.27
C SER A 231 -10.33 -4.59 12.62
N ILE A 232 -10.31 -4.57 11.30
CA ILE A 232 -10.56 -3.34 10.54
C ILE A 232 -11.96 -2.78 10.79
N ASN A 233 -12.85 -3.50 11.49
CA ASN A 233 -14.25 -3.10 11.68
C ASN A 233 -14.42 -1.69 12.21
N TYR A 234 -13.60 -1.23 13.17
CA TYR A 234 -13.81 0.12 13.70
C TYR A 234 -13.58 1.19 12.63
N ILE A 235 -12.46 1.11 11.93
CA ILE A 235 -12.08 2.07 10.89
C ILE A 235 -12.80 1.84 9.56
N SER A 236 -13.29 0.63 9.29
CA SER A 236 -14.08 0.30 8.11
C SER A 236 -15.57 0.61 8.29
N THR A 237 -16.07 0.65 9.52
CA THR A 237 -17.44 1.06 9.84
C THR A 237 -17.62 2.53 9.48
N PHE A 238 -18.46 2.77 8.46
CA PHE A 238 -18.65 4.09 7.87
C PHE A 238 -18.92 5.18 8.91
N SER A 239 -19.87 4.98 9.83
CA SER A 239 -20.23 5.98 10.86
C SER A 239 -19.10 6.30 11.85
N ASN A 240 -18.33 5.28 12.25
CA ASN A 240 -17.21 5.47 13.17
C ASN A 240 -16.09 6.24 12.48
N ARG A 241 -15.80 5.87 11.23
CA ARG A 241 -14.80 6.56 10.42
C ARG A 241 -15.19 8.01 10.18
N THR A 242 -16.39 8.28 9.67
CA THR A 242 -16.82 9.64 9.33
C THR A 242 -16.86 10.56 10.54
N SER A 243 -17.46 10.12 11.66
CA SER A 243 -17.54 10.94 12.88
C SER A 243 -16.18 11.35 13.46
N PHE A 244 -15.13 10.52 13.28
CA PHE A 244 -13.78 10.89 13.69
C PHE A 244 -13.24 12.08 12.91
N PHE A 245 -13.46 12.12 11.59
CA PHE A 245 -12.98 13.20 10.72
C PHE A 245 -13.87 14.44 10.75
N GLU A 246 -15.18 14.29 11.00
CA GLU A 246 -16.07 15.43 11.23
C GLU A 246 -15.58 16.32 12.38
N ASP A 247 -14.95 15.74 13.41
CA ASP A 247 -14.32 16.51 14.49
C ASP A 247 -13.07 17.24 14.01
N VAL A 248 -12.24 16.61 13.18
CA VAL A 248 -11.05 17.23 12.58
C VAL A 248 -11.45 18.44 11.73
N TYR A 249 -12.51 18.34 10.92
CA TYR A 249 -13.00 19.45 10.09
C TYR A 249 -13.77 20.54 10.87
N LYS A 250 -14.01 20.38 12.19
CA LYS A 250 -14.39 21.50 13.07
C LYS A 250 -13.17 22.30 13.55
N ILE A 251 -11.97 21.74 13.44
CA ILE A 251 -10.71 22.34 13.91
C ILE A 251 -9.97 22.99 12.74
N PHE A 252 -9.93 22.32 11.59
CA PHE A 252 -9.13 22.73 10.44
C PHE A 252 -9.99 23.10 9.23
N ASN A 253 -9.50 24.04 8.42
CA ASN A 253 -9.99 24.30 7.07
C ASN A 253 -9.79 23.06 6.18
N ASP A 254 -10.52 23.00 5.06
CA ASP A 254 -10.44 21.90 4.11
C ASP A 254 -9.16 21.96 3.25
N ASP A 255 -8.01 21.74 3.89
CA ASP A 255 -6.68 21.95 3.31
C ASP A 255 -5.91 20.67 2.97
N PHE A 256 -6.41 19.50 3.38
CA PHE A 256 -5.69 18.23 3.30
C PHE A 256 -6.21 17.32 2.19
N ASP A 257 -5.28 16.79 1.39
CA ASP A 257 -5.54 15.75 0.41
C ASP A 257 -5.73 14.37 1.06
N PHE A 258 -5.05 14.11 2.17
CA PHE A 258 -5.20 12.86 2.92
C PHE A 258 -4.76 12.98 4.39
N PHE A 259 -5.11 11.97 5.18
CA PHE A 259 -4.68 11.83 6.58
C PHE A 259 -3.86 10.56 6.79
N ILE A 260 -2.89 10.60 7.69
CA ILE A 260 -2.15 9.45 8.18
C ILE A 260 -2.42 9.29 9.67
N ILE A 261 -3.14 8.23 10.04
CA ILE A 261 -3.38 7.85 11.43
C ILE A 261 -2.34 6.84 11.87
N LEU A 262 -1.61 7.17 12.94
CA LEU A 262 -0.67 6.31 13.64
C LEU A 262 -1.24 5.97 15.02
N HIS A 263 -0.93 4.79 15.55
CA HIS A 263 -1.13 4.51 16.97
C HIS A 263 0.18 4.71 17.73
N ASN A 264 0.08 5.15 18.98
CA ASN A 264 1.23 5.23 19.89
C ASN A 264 1.62 3.84 20.44
N ASN A 265 1.84 2.89 19.53
CA ASN A 265 2.40 1.56 19.81
C ASN A 265 3.83 1.54 19.24
N ALA A 266 4.79 1.00 20.01
CA ALA A 266 6.19 0.91 19.58
C ALA A 266 6.42 -0.07 18.41
N SER A 267 5.52 -1.04 18.23
CA SER A 267 5.55 -2.05 17.17
C SER A 267 4.13 -2.47 16.83
N LEU A 268 3.96 -3.15 15.68
CA LEU A 268 2.68 -3.75 15.28
C LEU A 268 2.14 -4.65 16.41
N PRO A 269 0.96 -4.36 16.98
CA PRO A 269 0.33 -5.24 17.96
C PRO A 269 -0.10 -6.56 17.29
N SER A 270 0.01 -7.68 18.03
CA SER A 270 -0.35 -9.01 17.52
C SER A 270 -1.83 -9.20 17.21
N THR A 271 -2.68 -8.25 17.58
CA THR A 271 -4.09 -8.22 17.21
C THR A 271 -4.27 -7.90 15.73
N PHE A 272 -3.40 -7.07 15.15
CA PHE A 272 -3.50 -6.67 13.75
C PHE A 272 -2.88 -7.70 12.81
N SER A 273 -3.50 -7.79 11.63
CA SER A 273 -3.05 -8.60 10.49
C SER A 273 -2.85 -7.71 9.26
N TYR A 274 -2.40 -6.47 9.50
CA TYR A 274 -1.95 -5.55 8.48
C TYR A 274 -0.94 -4.57 9.06
N TYR A 275 0.05 -4.20 8.25
CA TYR A 275 1.05 -3.18 8.61
C TYR A 275 0.60 -1.76 8.28
N GLY A 276 -0.25 -1.63 7.25
CA GLY A 276 -0.84 -0.38 6.80
C GLY A 276 -2.17 -0.65 6.10
N LEU A 277 -3.03 0.36 6.08
CA LEU A 277 -4.34 0.27 5.44
C LEU A 277 -4.68 1.58 4.73
N HIS A 278 -4.82 1.50 3.41
CA HIS A 278 -5.43 2.54 2.58
C HIS A 278 -6.96 2.49 2.64
N MET A 279 -7.59 3.66 2.77
CA MET A 279 -9.04 3.83 2.63
C MET A 279 -9.35 5.00 1.71
N SER A 280 -10.00 4.71 0.59
CA SER A 280 -10.35 5.73 -0.39
C SER A 280 -11.57 6.55 0.03
N VAL A 281 -11.55 7.85 -0.29
CA VAL A 281 -12.62 8.81 0.02
C VAL A 281 -13.15 9.48 -1.24
N SER A 282 -12.26 10.00 -2.09
CA SER A 282 -12.63 10.60 -3.36
C SER A 282 -11.56 10.33 -4.41
N SER A 283 -11.96 10.30 -5.67
CA SER A 283 -11.06 10.32 -6.81
C SER A 283 -11.79 10.90 -8.01
N SER A 284 -11.08 11.69 -8.81
CA SER A 284 -11.55 12.18 -10.11
C SER A 284 -10.72 11.63 -11.27
N ILE A 285 -9.79 10.73 -10.98
CA ILE A 285 -8.81 10.22 -11.94
C ILE A 285 -9.48 9.14 -12.80
N LYS A 286 -9.22 9.18 -14.11
CA LYS A 286 -9.69 8.17 -15.08
C LYS A 286 -8.51 7.51 -15.79
N GLY A 287 -8.77 6.41 -16.49
CA GLY A 287 -7.75 5.72 -17.29
C GLY A 287 -6.70 4.97 -16.46
N ILE A 288 -6.95 4.77 -15.16
CA ILE A 288 -6.08 4.05 -14.22
C ILE A 288 -6.74 2.78 -13.64
N SER A 289 -7.91 2.39 -14.15
CA SER A 289 -8.68 1.23 -13.72
C SER A 289 -9.50 0.67 -14.87
N LYS A 290 -9.84 -0.62 -14.78
CA LYS A 290 -10.81 -1.29 -15.67
C LYS A 290 -12.23 -0.76 -15.53
N THR A 291 -12.54 -0.18 -14.38
CA THR A 291 -13.85 0.39 -14.05
C THR A 291 -13.73 1.88 -13.84
N ASN A 292 -14.87 2.59 -13.83
CA ASN A 292 -14.86 4.01 -13.52
C ASN A 292 -14.40 4.23 -12.08
N THR A 293 -13.40 5.08 -11.90
CA THR A 293 -12.79 5.44 -10.62
C THR A 293 -13.20 6.82 -10.11
N THR A 294 -14.16 7.48 -10.77
CA THR A 294 -14.64 8.78 -10.29
C THR A 294 -15.72 8.61 -9.22
N TYR A 295 -15.45 9.09 -8.01
CA TYR A 295 -16.39 9.12 -6.88
C TYR A 295 -15.96 10.21 -5.90
N ASP A 296 -16.89 10.69 -5.09
CA ASP A 296 -16.59 11.67 -4.05
C ASP A 296 -17.52 11.45 -2.85
N TYR A 297 -16.94 10.95 -1.76
CA TYR A 297 -17.60 10.79 -0.46
C TYR A 297 -17.05 11.78 0.58
N SER A 298 -16.27 12.78 0.16
CA SER A 298 -15.54 13.69 1.07
C SER A 298 -16.47 14.45 2.01
N SER A 299 -17.67 14.81 1.56
CA SER A 299 -18.70 15.47 2.38
C SER A 299 -19.11 14.65 3.59
N ASP A 300 -19.07 13.32 3.49
CA ASP A 300 -19.42 12.43 4.61
C ASP A 300 -18.41 12.53 5.75
N TYR A 301 -17.19 13.03 5.48
CA TYR A 301 -16.13 13.21 6.48
C TYR A 301 -16.07 14.66 6.99
N GLY A 302 -16.87 15.58 6.43
CA GLY A 302 -16.79 17.02 6.70
C GLY A 302 -15.89 17.81 5.75
N SER A 303 -15.24 17.15 4.77
CA SER A 303 -14.45 17.82 3.73
C SER A 303 -15.37 18.43 2.65
N SER A 304 -14.92 19.51 2.01
CA SER A 304 -15.61 20.21 0.92
C SER A 304 -15.13 19.77 -0.48
N GLY A 305 -14.60 18.55 -0.60
CA GLY A 305 -14.12 17.99 -1.88
C GLY A 305 -12.61 17.73 -1.95
N LYS A 306 -11.83 18.12 -0.94
CA LYS A 306 -10.36 17.99 -0.99
C LYS A 306 -9.85 16.62 -0.56
N LEU A 307 -10.53 15.98 0.41
CA LEU A 307 -10.08 14.71 0.98
C LEU A 307 -10.16 13.56 -0.05
N LYS A 308 -9.02 12.95 -0.35
CA LYS A 308 -8.88 11.84 -1.33
C LYS A 308 -8.85 10.48 -0.65
N PHE A 309 -8.12 10.34 0.44
CA PHE A 309 -7.99 9.05 1.14
C PHE A 309 -7.48 9.24 2.57
N ILE A 310 -7.49 8.14 3.33
CA ILE A 310 -6.96 8.05 4.69
C ILE A 310 -6.05 6.82 4.76
N ILE A 311 -4.96 6.93 5.48
CA ILE A 311 -4.04 5.84 5.79
C ILE A 311 -4.12 5.55 7.28
N HIS A 312 -4.11 4.27 7.65
CA HIS A 312 -3.96 3.84 9.03
C HIS A 312 -2.79 2.88 9.19
N ILE A 313 -1.95 3.16 10.18
CA ILE A 313 -0.80 2.33 10.57
C ILE A 313 -0.95 2.03 12.06
N PRO A 314 -1.09 0.76 12.50
CA PRO A 314 -1.39 0.40 13.88
C PRO A 314 -0.25 0.61 14.91
N TYR A 315 0.79 1.33 14.53
CA TYR A 315 1.98 1.62 15.34
C TYR A 315 2.65 2.90 14.84
N ASN A 316 3.68 3.37 15.54
CA ASN A 316 4.47 4.52 15.10
C ASN A 316 5.37 4.13 13.92
N GLY A 317 4.77 4.05 12.73
CA GLY A 317 5.36 3.49 11.52
C GLY A 317 5.51 4.47 10.37
N LEU A 318 5.50 5.79 10.59
CA LEU A 318 5.58 6.76 9.49
C LEU A 318 6.80 6.51 8.58
N ARG A 319 7.95 6.25 9.20
CA ARG A 319 9.21 5.97 8.50
C ARG A 319 9.53 4.50 8.29
N SER A 320 9.16 3.66 9.25
CA SER A 320 9.52 2.24 9.30
C SER A 320 8.45 1.32 8.72
N GLY A 321 7.23 1.83 8.55
CA GLY A 321 6.10 1.13 7.97
C GLY A 321 5.95 1.34 6.46
N PRO A 322 4.85 0.84 5.89
CA PRO A 322 4.58 0.87 4.45
C PRO A 322 3.96 2.20 3.98
N THR A 323 4.34 3.36 4.53
CA THR A 323 3.67 4.63 4.23
C THR A 323 3.62 4.97 2.73
N LEU A 324 4.74 4.83 2.01
CA LEU A 324 4.79 5.06 0.56
C LEU A 324 3.92 4.06 -0.22
N HIS A 325 3.84 2.82 0.27
CA HIS A 325 2.97 1.79 -0.30
C HIS A 325 1.50 2.16 -0.13
N GLU A 326 1.09 2.56 1.08
CA GLU A 326 -0.29 2.97 1.37
C GLU A 326 -0.72 4.25 0.63
N ILE A 327 0.21 5.19 0.45
CA ILE A 327 -0.01 6.37 -0.39
C ILE A 327 -0.34 5.94 -1.82
N PHE A 328 0.43 4.99 -2.35
CA PHE A 328 0.29 4.61 -3.75
C PHE A 328 -0.97 3.79 -4.07
N HIS A 329 -1.59 3.14 -3.08
CA HIS A 329 -2.89 2.50 -3.26
C HIS A 329 -3.99 3.43 -3.79
N HIS A 330 -3.86 4.76 -3.63
CA HIS A 330 -4.78 5.71 -4.26
C HIS A 330 -4.84 5.60 -5.80
N TRP A 331 -3.72 5.20 -6.43
CA TRP A 331 -3.61 5.05 -7.88
C TRP A 331 -3.47 3.59 -8.33
N GLY A 332 -3.09 2.70 -7.42
CA GLY A 332 -2.42 1.44 -7.73
C GLY A 332 -3.29 0.21 -8.03
N ASN A 333 -2.69 -0.71 -8.78
CA ASN A 333 -3.23 -1.87 -9.50
C ASN A 333 -4.75 -2.10 -9.56
N TYR A 334 -5.45 -1.30 -10.38
CA TYR A 334 -6.79 -1.66 -10.85
C TYR A 334 -6.83 -2.02 -12.35
N ILE A 335 -5.67 -2.23 -12.98
CA ILE A 335 -5.52 -2.49 -14.43
C ILE A 335 -4.99 -3.88 -14.76
N LEU A 336 -4.03 -4.42 -14.00
CA LEU A 336 -3.37 -5.67 -14.35
C LEU A 336 -4.12 -6.88 -13.80
N ASP A 337 -4.25 -7.90 -14.64
CA ASP A 337 -4.77 -9.23 -14.28
C ASP A 337 -3.70 -10.15 -13.68
N SER A 338 -2.59 -9.59 -13.19
CA SER A 338 -1.57 -10.40 -12.54
C SER A 338 -2.17 -11.16 -11.35
N GLN A 339 -1.58 -12.32 -11.07
CA GLN A 339 -2.06 -13.22 -10.03
C GLN A 339 -1.00 -13.43 -8.95
N PHE A 340 -1.43 -14.00 -7.83
CA PHE A 340 -0.56 -14.66 -6.87
C PHE A 340 -0.32 -16.12 -7.26
N THR A 341 0.52 -16.83 -6.50
CA THR A 341 0.83 -18.26 -6.74
C THR A 341 -0.38 -19.18 -6.62
N ASN A 342 -1.42 -18.77 -5.89
CA ASN A 342 -2.69 -19.48 -5.77
C ASN A 342 -3.71 -19.12 -6.86
N GLN A 343 -3.28 -18.41 -7.92
CA GLN A 343 -4.09 -17.95 -9.05
C GLN A 343 -5.18 -16.94 -8.68
N GLN A 344 -5.21 -16.45 -7.44
CA GLN A 344 -6.08 -15.33 -7.07
C GLN A 344 -5.55 -14.04 -7.71
N SER A 345 -6.47 -13.12 -8.01
CA SER A 345 -6.12 -11.80 -8.50
C SER A 345 -5.16 -11.12 -7.52
N ALA A 346 -4.11 -10.50 -8.06
CA ALA A 346 -3.16 -9.76 -7.27
C ALA A 346 -3.69 -8.38 -6.86
N ILE A 347 -4.79 -7.90 -7.45
CA ILE A 347 -5.40 -6.59 -7.12
C ILE A 347 -5.63 -6.49 -5.60
N PRO A 348 -5.18 -5.40 -4.94
CA PRO A 348 -4.66 -4.16 -5.51
C PRO A 348 -3.12 -4.09 -5.67
N HIS A 349 -2.40 -5.20 -5.64
CA HIS A 349 -0.93 -5.31 -5.75
C HIS A 349 -0.46 -5.83 -7.11
N TRP A 350 0.84 -5.70 -7.39
CA TRP A 350 1.42 -6.03 -8.69
C TRP A 350 1.61 -7.52 -8.97
N GLY A 351 1.72 -8.36 -7.94
CA GLY A 351 1.89 -9.81 -8.09
C GLY A 351 3.10 -10.17 -8.97
N PHE A 352 2.97 -11.19 -9.82
CA PHE A 352 3.98 -11.54 -10.82
C PHE A 352 3.93 -10.57 -12.02
N SER A 353 4.43 -9.35 -11.85
CA SER A 353 4.55 -8.39 -12.93
C SER A 353 5.78 -7.49 -12.82
N SER A 354 6.19 -6.97 -13.97
CA SER A 354 7.27 -5.99 -14.11
C SER A 354 6.80 -4.55 -13.86
N ALA A 355 5.57 -4.37 -13.36
CA ALA A 355 4.99 -3.05 -13.11
C ALA A 355 5.88 -2.28 -12.12
N CYS A 356 6.18 -2.93 -10.99
CA CYS A 356 7.06 -2.47 -9.91
C CYS A 356 6.65 -1.10 -9.35
N CYS A 357 6.76 -0.81 -8.06
CA CYS A 357 7.59 -1.43 -7.06
C CYS A 357 6.91 -1.42 -5.69
N GLN A 358 6.36 -0.29 -5.27
CA GLN A 358 5.81 -0.13 -3.92
C GLN A 358 4.74 -1.19 -3.64
N LEU A 359 3.87 -1.52 -4.60
CA LEU A 359 2.89 -2.63 -4.47
C LEU A 359 3.42 -4.00 -4.92
N GLY A 360 4.71 -4.26 -4.79
CA GLY A 360 5.32 -5.53 -5.17
C GLY A 360 5.77 -5.55 -6.64
N GLY A 361 5.82 -6.75 -7.23
CA GLY A 361 6.35 -6.95 -8.57
C GLY A 361 7.86 -6.73 -8.65
N PHE A 362 8.42 -6.83 -9.85
CA PHE A 362 9.87 -6.85 -10.06
C PHE A 362 10.35 -5.81 -11.07
N GLN A 363 11.60 -5.37 -10.93
CA GLN A 363 12.24 -4.54 -11.93
C GLN A 363 12.52 -5.36 -13.19
N LYS A 364 12.04 -4.87 -14.35
CA LYS A 364 12.19 -5.56 -15.65
C LYS A 364 13.65 -5.85 -16.00
N SER A 365 14.59 -5.00 -15.60
CA SER A 365 16.03 -5.18 -15.82
C SER A 365 16.65 -6.36 -15.06
N LYS A 366 15.96 -6.89 -14.03
CA LYS A 366 16.39 -8.05 -13.24
C LYS A 366 15.66 -9.34 -13.62
N PHE A 367 14.71 -9.25 -14.56
CA PHE A 367 13.91 -10.36 -15.04
C PHE A 367 14.59 -11.05 -16.22
N ASP A 368 14.65 -12.38 -16.19
CA ASP A 368 15.15 -13.18 -17.29
C ASP A 368 14.37 -14.50 -17.40
N GLN A 369 14.38 -15.08 -18.60
CA GLN A 369 13.81 -16.40 -18.86
C GLN A 369 14.89 -17.45 -18.59
N SER A 370 14.60 -18.42 -17.72
CA SER A 370 15.52 -19.52 -17.49
C SER A 370 15.53 -20.44 -18.72
N SER A 371 16.70 -20.59 -19.34
CA SER A 371 16.96 -21.59 -20.39
C SER A 371 17.12 -23.01 -19.84
N ALA A 372 17.04 -23.19 -18.52
CA ALA A 372 17.24 -24.46 -17.85
C ALA A 372 16.12 -24.75 -16.84
N ALA A 373 15.18 -25.60 -17.23
CA ALA A 373 14.41 -26.40 -16.28
C ALA A 373 15.35 -27.43 -15.62
N LYS A 374 16.22 -26.98 -14.72
CA LYS A 374 16.97 -27.85 -13.82
C LYS A 374 16.95 -27.25 -12.42
N SER A 375 15.95 -27.66 -11.64
CA SER A 375 16.13 -27.78 -10.19
C SER A 375 17.46 -28.50 -9.97
N ILE A 376 18.43 -27.81 -9.37
CA ILE A 376 19.65 -28.45 -8.91
C ILE A 376 19.21 -29.30 -7.71
N HIS A 377 18.88 -30.56 -7.98
CA HIS A 377 18.86 -31.60 -6.96
C HIS A 377 20.27 -31.71 -6.37
N SER A 378 20.54 -30.94 -5.31
CA SER A 378 21.73 -31.15 -4.51
C SER A 378 21.55 -32.43 -3.69
N LYS A 379 21.79 -33.58 -4.32
CA LYS A 379 22.27 -34.75 -3.58
C LYS A 379 23.69 -34.44 -3.10
N LYS A 380 23.80 -33.93 -1.88
CA LYS A 380 24.98 -34.19 -1.05
C LYS A 380 24.50 -34.55 0.35
N ILE A 381 24.56 -35.85 0.62
CA ILE A 381 24.71 -36.39 1.97
C ILE A 381 26.07 -35.88 2.44
N ASP A 382 26.08 -34.95 3.39
CA ASP A 382 27.13 -34.92 4.40
C ASP A 382 26.64 -34.26 5.68
N SER A 383 27.05 -34.86 6.79
CA SER A 383 26.55 -34.69 8.14
C SER A 383 26.94 -33.34 8.78
N GLN A 384 26.02 -32.85 9.62
CA GLN A 384 26.23 -31.85 10.67
C GLN A 384 26.65 -30.44 10.22
N LEU A 385 25.65 -29.61 9.96
CA LEU A 385 25.61 -28.24 10.45
C LEU A 385 24.16 -27.93 10.84
N GLU A 386 23.83 -28.13 12.11
CA GLU A 386 22.68 -27.45 12.72
C GLU A 386 22.99 -25.95 12.71
N ILE A 387 22.55 -25.27 11.65
CA ILE A 387 22.43 -23.82 11.66
C ILE A 387 21.05 -23.53 12.24
N SER A 388 21.07 -22.74 13.32
CA SER A 388 19.94 -22.40 14.18
C SER A 388 18.70 -21.97 13.41
N LYS A 389 17.54 -22.44 13.87
CA LYS A 389 16.23 -21.81 13.63
C LYS A 389 16.26 -20.38 14.17
N SER A 390 16.78 -19.41 13.41
CA SER A 390 16.76 -18.00 13.82
C SER A 390 16.94 -16.99 12.67
N SER A 391 16.44 -17.30 11.47
CA SER A 391 16.28 -16.29 10.40
C SER A 391 15.03 -16.50 9.55
N PHE A 392 13.99 -17.10 10.14
CA PHE A 392 12.63 -16.96 9.65
C PHE A 392 12.09 -15.65 10.23
N TYR A 393 12.13 -14.59 9.45
CA TYR A 393 11.19 -13.50 9.65
C TYR A 393 10.07 -13.68 8.63
N ASP A 394 8.88 -13.87 9.18
CA ASP A 394 7.57 -13.55 8.63
C ASP A 394 7.64 -12.30 7.73
N LEU A 395 7.83 -12.51 6.42
CA LEU A 395 7.58 -11.53 5.37
C LEU A 395 6.60 -12.16 4.39
N ASP A 396 5.49 -12.65 4.91
CA ASP A 396 4.31 -13.06 4.16
C ASP A 396 3.20 -13.33 5.18
N VAL A 397 2.44 -12.30 5.51
CA VAL A 397 0.99 -12.29 5.80
C VAL A 397 0.66 -10.82 6.07
N LEU A 398 -0.22 -10.28 5.21
CA LEU A 398 -1.04 -9.06 5.31
C LEU A 398 -0.60 -7.99 6.32
#